data_AF-A0AAE1B4G8-F1
#
_entry.id   AF-A0AAE1B4G8-F1
#
_cell.length_a   1.000
_cell.length_b   1.000
_cell.length_c   1.000
_cell.angle_alpha   90.00
_cell.angle_beta   90.00
_cell.angle_gamma   90.00
#
_symmetry.space_group_name_H-M   'P 1'
#
loop_
_entity.id
_entity.type
_entity.pdbx_description
1 polymer ?
#
loop_
_entity_poly.entity_id
_entity_poly.type
_entity_poly.pdbx_seq_one_letter_code
_entity_poly.pdbx_strand_id
1 'polypeptide(L)'
;MTWSNRYMCPYYIQYRRSVRLLPRVTISSTTCGQRSISPELKDLMNRNKSPGFSNSRLSTLGKSPVVLCASTYHIVTEGSSDTLAFSEKDLECTDRYGDPKMCKFWQEQGECDVTDWMLENCQRACGLCAIDESEDDRFLGIMEDIYKYRYREFPEHGSFVGFHDYDDKLESFTMAAFQRRKAKSEQFIDKLRQLDTGQMSKKNRRELRILTSYLQTFVEGYRWRKYGPLNSLNFLQGLSRGPQWPYWHRLETEVDFERYLKRLAAVPNQINEQITLMKRAIKLNRSSHRVSVDRVPDMLRSWNVKEQFLHPFQAKLHRKQFSKIRRGKLWDKAMVLMPHISAAVSRLKRFMDEDYLKETRPKPGVHSLPQGLEYYEACLKWYLGYPAKAGEVFELGVQEVRRIEKEIKKVMKSVGYNGTLRKFFKHIETIPKFYNHTKVEFYFASSLFYY
;
A
#
# COMPACT_ATOMS: atom_id res chain seq x y z
N MET A 1 3.10 -8.44 -3.16
CA MET A 1 4.11 -7.57 -3.80
C MET A 1 3.45 -6.78 -4.93
N THR A 2 3.00 -5.55 -4.70
CA THR A 2 2.52 -4.65 -5.76
C THR A 2 3.37 -3.38 -5.73
N TRP A 3 4.50 -3.35 -6.44
CA TRP A 3 5.16 -2.08 -6.70
C TRP A 3 4.36 -1.34 -7.76
N SER A 4 4.20 -0.04 -7.57
CA SER A 4 3.83 0.84 -8.67
C SER A 4 5.03 0.93 -9.59
N ASN A 5 5.09 0.08 -10.61
CA ASN A 5 5.98 0.32 -11.74
C ASN A 5 5.38 1.46 -12.58
N ARG A 6 5.49 2.69 -12.06
CA ARG A 6 5.08 3.91 -12.77
C ARG A 6 5.87 4.10 -14.08
N TYR A 7 6.93 3.31 -14.31
CA TYR A 7 7.82 3.36 -15.49
C TYR A 7 7.27 2.65 -16.72
N MET A 8 6.50 1.58 -16.52
CA MET A 8 6.07 0.73 -17.62
C MET A 8 4.67 1.13 -18.07
N CYS A 9 3.70 1.21 -17.17
CA CYS A 9 2.36 1.67 -17.51
C CYS A 9 1.90 2.61 -16.38
N PRO A 10 1.69 3.90 -16.66
CA PRO A 10 1.37 4.88 -15.62
C PRO A 10 -0.02 4.63 -15.00
N TYR A 11 -0.81 3.71 -15.56
CA TYR A 11 -2.20 3.48 -15.21
C TYR A 11 -2.35 2.30 -14.25
N TYR A 12 -2.36 2.59 -12.97
CA TYR A 12 -2.64 1.61 -11.93
C TYR A 12 -4.13 1.20 -11.97
N ILE A 13 -4.47 -0.01 -12.39
CA ILE A 13 -5.75 -0.62 -11.96
C ILE A 13 -5.44 -1.32 -10.64
N GLN A 14 -5.89 -0.73 -9.53
CA GLN A 14 -5.80 -1.32 -8.20
C GLN A 14 -6.78 -2.51 -8.11
N TYR A 15 -6.48 -3.63 -8.76
CA TYR A 15 -7.18 -4.88 -8.48
C TYR A 15 -6.18 -6.03 -8.28
N ARG A 16 -6.10 -6.44 -7.01
CA ARG A 16 -5.62 -7.73 -6.48
C ARG A 16 -4.27 -8.25 -6.98
N ARG A 17 -3.17 -7.78 -6.36
CA ARG A 17 -2.02 -8.65 -6.02
C ARG A 17 -1.50 -8.38 -4.60
N SER A 18 -2.42 -8.30 -3.64
CA SER A 18 -2.08 -8.45 -2.22
C SER A 18 -1.76 -9.93 -1.94
N VAL A 19 -0.50 -10.33 -2.14
CA VAL A 19 0.05 -11.44 -1.36
C VAL A 19 0.34 -10.85 0.01
N ARG A 20 -0.49 -11.18 1.01
CA ARG A 20 -0.18 -10.93 2.42
C ARG A 20 1.02 -11.80 2.78
N LEU A 21 2.19 -11.19 2.94
CA LEU A 21 3.30 -11.77 3.67
C LEU A 21 3.39 -10.97 4.97
N LEU A 22 2.55 -11.34 5.93
CA LEU A 22 2.82 -11.04 7.34
C LEU A 22 3.32 -12.34 7.95
N PRO A 23 4.38 -12.32 8.78
CA PRO A 23 4.69 -13.47 9.60
C PRO A 23 3.47 -13.77 10.47
N ARG A 24 2.94 -15.01 10.38
CA ARG A 24 1.97 -15.51 11.35
C ARG A 24 2.73 -15.64 12.67
N VAL A 25 2.42 -14.78 13.63
CA VAL A 25 2.68 -15.08 15.04
C VAL A 25 1.77 -16.27 15.40
N THR A 26 2.36 -17.43 15.57
CA THR A 26 1.67 -18.63 16.05
C THR A 26 1.45 -18.45 17.55
N ILE A 27 0.22 -18.13 17.96
CA ILE A 27 -0.17 -18.16 19.37
C ILE A 27 -0.57 -19.62 19.67
N SER A 28 0.20 -20.31 20.51
CA SER A 28 -0.20 -21.60 21.04
C SER A 28 -1.34 -21.39 22.06
N SER A 29 -2.42 -22.14 21.91
CA SER A 29 -3.52 -22.14 22.86
C SER A 29 -3.25 -23.17 23.95
N THR A 30 -2.98 -22.74 25.18
CA THR A 30 -3.06 -23.58 26.36
C THR A 30 -4.48 -23.52 26.93
N THR A 31 -4.99 -24.68 27.33
CA THR A 31 -6.36 -25.00 27.78
C THR A 31 -6.96 -24.07 28.84
N CYS A 32 -8.22 -23.66 28.65
CA CYS A 32 -9.00 -22.83 29.56
C CYS A 32 -9.91 -23.70 30.45
N GLY A 33 -9.76 -23.61 31.78
CA GLY A 33 -10.61 -24.29 32.78
C GLY A 33 -11.77 -23.41 33.27
N GLN A 34 -12.91 -24.03 33.56
CA GLN A 34 -14.17 -23.37 33.97
C GLN A 34 -14.09 -22.70 35.35
N ARG A 35 -14.52 -21.43 35.47
CA ARG A 35 -15.06 -20.83 36.71
C ARG A 35 -16.24 -19.89 36.42
N SER A 36 -17.16 -19.83 37.38
CA SER A 36 -18.50 -19.22 37.33
C SER A 36 -18.52 -17.68 37.38
N ILE A 37 -19.56 -17.08 36.76
CA ILE A 37 -19.79 -15.63 36.63
C ILE A 37 -20.26 -15.03 37.97
N SER A 38 -19.74 -13.85 38.35
CA SER A 38 -20.09 -13.14 39.59
C SER A 38 -21.49 -12.48 39.56
N PRO A 39 -22.13 -12.24 40.72
CA PRO A 39 -23.52 -11.78 40.83
C PRO A 39 -23.80 -10.39 40.23
N GLU A 40 -22.79 -9.53 40.08
CA GLU A 40 -22.96 -8.13 39.65
C GLU A 40 -23.32 -7.97 38.16
N LEU A 41 -23.01 -8.98 37.33
CA LEU A 41 -23.37 -9.00 35.90
C LEU A 41 -24.85 -9.36 35.64
N LYS A 42 -25.54 -9.98 36.60
CA LYS A 42 -26.97 -10.29 36.48
C LYS A 42 -27.86 -9.05 36.63
N ASP A 43 -27.42 -8.04 37.37
CA ASP A 43 -28.26 -6.87 37.69
C ASP A 43 -28.30 -5.84 36.54
N LEU A 44 -27.28 -5.79 35.70
CA LEU A 44 -27.21 -4.94 34.51
C LEU A 44 -28.11 -5.41 33.36
N MET A 45 -28.39 -6.72 33.27
CA MET A 45 -29.26 -7.27 32.21
C MET A 45 -30.76 -7.02 32.45
N ASN A 46 -31.16 -6.67 33.69
CA ASN A 46 -32.56 -6.45 34.05
C ASN A 46 -33.07 -5.01 33.87
N ARG A 47 -32.19 -4.02 33.61
CA ARG A 47 -32.58 -2.60 33.63
C ARG A 47 -32.99 -1.98 32.29
N ASN A 48 -33.03 -2.73 31.20
CA ASN A 48 -33.54 -2.23 29.90
C ASN A 48 -34.71 -3.07 29.40
N LYS A 49 -35.91 -2.80 29.93
CA LYS A 49 -37.18 -3.17 29.29
C LYS A 49 -38.06 -1.93 29.19
N SER A 50 -38.27 -1.42 27.98
CA SER A 50 -39.44 -0.60 27.64
C SER A 50 -40.52 -1.50 27.02
N PRO A 51 -41.81 -1.27 27.29
CA PRO A 51 -42.87 -2.24 27.02
C PRO A 51 -43.49 -2.06 25.64
N GLY A 52 -43.88 -3.19 25.04
CA GLY A 52 -44.78 -3.22 23.88
C GLY A 52 -44.19 -3.98 22.70
N PHE A 53 -44.35 -5.30 22.68
CA PHE A 53 -44.84 -6.09 21.53
C PHE A 53 -44.87 -7.57 21.95
N SER A 54 -46.02 -8.22 21.71
CA SER A 54 -46.36 -9.57 22.17
C SER A 54 -45.60 -10.66 21.42
N ASN A 55 -45.12 -11.64 22.18
CA ASN A 55 -44.48 -12.87 21.72
C ASN A 55 -45.39 -13.74 20.83
N SER A 56 -44.91 -14.10 19.64
CA SER A 56 -45.01 -15.49 19.17
C SER A 56 -43.95 -15.75 18.10
N ARG A 57 -43.27 -16.91 18.22
CA ARG A 57 -42.18 -17.44 17.37
C ARG A 57 -40.78 -16.89 17.60
N LEU A 58 -40.15 -17.34 18.69
CA LEU A 58 -38.70 -17.54 18.78
C LEU A 58 -38.43 -18.66 19.80
N SER A 59 -38.87 -19.87 19.47
CA SER A 59 -38.55 -21.09 20.23
C SER A 59 -37.85 -22.07 19.30
N THR A 60 -36.61 -21.75 18.92
CA THR A 60 -35.57 -22.68 18.43
C THR A 60 -34.42 -21.82 17.94
N LEU A 61 -33.41 -21.62 18.78
CA LEU A 61 -32.00 -21.47 18.37
C LEU A 61 -31.15 -21.46 19.64
N GLY A 62 -30.18 -22.38 19.66
CA GLY A 62 -29.40 -22.76 20.83
C GLY A 62 -28.50 -21.65 21.37
N LYS A 63 -28.20 -21.80 22.65
CA LYS A 63 -27.25 -21.01 23.44
C LYS A 63 -25.87 -21.00 22.76
N SER A 64 -25.38 -19.82 22.38
CA SER A 64 -23.96 -19.58 22.13
C SER A 64 -23.49 -18.39 22.98
N PRO A 65 -22.48 -18.55 23.86
CA PRO A 65 -22.00 -17.47 24.71
C PRO A 65 -21.10 -16.49 23.95
N VAL A 66 -21.33 -15.20 24.19
CA VAL A 66 -20.47 -14.09 23.78
C VAL A 66 -19.24 -14.05 24.70
N VAL A 67 -18.04 -14.15 24.14
CA VAL A 67 -16.75 -14.04 24.87
C VAL A 67 -16.23 -12.61 24.71
N LEU A 68 -16.13 -11.87 25.82
CA LEU A 68 -15.42 -10.59 25.92
C LEU A 68 -14.03 -10.85 26.53
N CYS A 69 -12.96 -10.65 25.75
CA CYS A 69 -11.60 -10.65 26.28
C CYS A 69 -11.22 -9.24 26.74
N ALA A 70 -10.93 -9.08 28.04
CA ALA A 70 -10.27 -7.89 28.58
C ALA A 70 -8.77 -8.17 28.71
N SER A 71 -7.93 -7.29 28.15
CA SER A 71 -6.48 -7.34 28.28
C SER A 71 -6.03 -6.40 29.39
N THR A 72 -5.40 -6.92 30.44
CA THR A 72 -4.69 -6.13 31.45
C THR A 72 -3.24 -5.93 31.02
N TYR A 73 -2.81 -4.66 30.94
CA TYR A 73 -1.43 -4.26 30.73
C TYR A 73 -0.75 -4.05 32.09
N HIS A 74 0.46 -4.59 32.27
CA HIS A 74 1.38 -4.14 33.30
C HIS A 74 2.44 -3.23 32.68
N ILE A 75 2.50 -2.01 33.19
CA ILE A 75 3.56 -1.03 32.94
C ILE A 75 4.62 -1.26 34.01
N VAL A 76 5.88 -1.44 33.60
CA VAL A 76 7.04 -1.24 34.47
C VAL A 76 7.90 -0.15 33.81
N THR A 77 8.15 0.91 34.57
CA THR A 77 9.02 2.04 34.22
C THR A 77 10.30 1.96 35.02
N GLU A 78 11.44 2.16 34.35
CA GLU A 78 12.71 2.77 34.78
C GLU A 78 13.75 2.35 33.71
N GLY A 79 14.70 3.12 33.22
CA GLY A 79 15.19 4.47 33.50
C GLY A 79 16.57 4.60 32.83
N SER A 80 16.86 5.79 32.31
CA SER A 80 18.16 6.33 31.85
C SER A 80 18.86 5.85 30.56
N SER A 81 19.40 6.89 29.93
CA SER A 81 20.19 7.09 28.72
C SER A 81 21.36 6.14 28.47
N ASP A 82 21.63 5.83 27.21
CA ASP A 82 22.68 6.52 26.46
C ASP A 82 22.67 6.16 24.98
N THR A 83 22.92 7.17 24.16
CA THR A 83 23.12 7.05 22.71
C THR A 83 24.42 6.31 22.41
N LEU A 84 24.33 5.11 21.85
CA LEU A 84 25.46 4.48 21.17
C LEU A 84 25.28 4.60 19.66
N ALA A 85 26.16 5.42 19.07
CA ALA A 85 26.37 5.49 17.64
C ALA A 85 26.93 4.15 17.16
N PHE A 86 26.24 3.49 16.22
CA PHE A 86 26.79 2.33 15.53
C PHE A 86 27.86 2.79 14.53
N SER A 87 29.12 2.59 14.93
CA SER A 87 30.28 2.58 14.04
C SER A 87 30.37 1.20 13.40
N GLU A 88 30.60 1.15 12.08
CA GLU A 88 30.60 -0.01 11.19
C GLU A 88 31.82 -0.95 11.40
N LYS A 89 32.26 -1.16 12.64
CA LYS A 89 33.56 -1.81 12.94
C LYS A 89 33.56 -2.88 14.04
N ASP A 90 32.40 -3.45 14.37
CA ASP A 90 32.30 -4.58 15.32
C ASP A 90 31.73 -5.83 14.64
N LEU A 91 32.43 -6.29 13.62
CA LEU A 91 32.20 -7.54 12.89
C LEU A 91 33.17 -8.66 13.31
N GLU A 92 33.84 -8.51 14.46
CA GLU A 92 34.70 -9.57 14.99
C GLU A 92 33.89 -10.42 15.99
N CYS A 93 33.82 -11.73 15.71
CA CYS A 93 33.33 -12.76 16.61
C CYS A 93 34.36 -12.96 17.74
N THR A 94 34.53 -11.94 18.57
CA THR A 94 35.49 -11.93 19.67
C THR A 94 34.77 -11.70 20.98
N ASP A 95 35.08 -12.55 21.95
CA ASP A 95 34.59 -12.42 23.31
C ASP A 95 35.10 -11.09 23.91
N ARG A 96 34.20 -10.12 24.07
CA ARG A 96 34.51 -8.85 24.75
C ARG A 96 34.78 -9.03 26.25
N TYR A 97 34.48 -10.19 26.80
CA TYR A 97 34.57 -10.51 28.22
C TYR A 97 35.57 -11.62 28.53
N GLY A 98 36.64 -11.75 27.73
CA GLY A 98 37.97 -12.22 28.15
C GLY A 98 38.15 -13.58 28.86
N ASP A 99 37.12 -14.38 29.12
CA ASP A 99 37.23 -15.68 29.78
C ASP A 99 36.37 -16.77 29.11
N PRO A 100 36.94 -17.50 28.15
CA PRO A 100 36.24 -18.58 27.43
C PRO A 100 35.82 -19.75 28.32
N LYS A 101 36.18 -19.79 29.61
CA LYS A 101 35.81 -20.87 30.54
C LYS A 101 34.36 -20.79 31.05
N MET A 102 33.72 -19.62 30.99
CA MET A 102 32.36 -19.44 31.53
C MET A 102 31.25 -19.89 30.57
N CYS A 103 31.54 -20.04 29.27
CA CYS A 103 30.57 -20.46 28.27
C CYS A 103 29.88 -21.79 28.61
N LYS A 104 30.67 -22.81 28.97
CA LYS A 104 30.12 -24.14 29.31
C LYS A 104 29.26 -24.10 30.58
N PHE A 105 29.65 -23.26 31.54
CA PHE A 105 28.90 -23.05 32.78
C PHE A 105 27.55 -22.37 32.50
N TRP A 106 27.51 -21.28 31.72
CA TRP A 106 26.25 -20.61 31.37
C TRP A 106 25.31 -21.49 30.55
N GLN A 107 25.86 -22.32 29.66
CA GLN A 107 25.08 -23.30 28.90
C GLN A 107 24.45 -24.36 29.82
N GLU A 108 25.21 -24.92 30.76
CA GLU A 108 24.71 -25.94 31.71
C GLU A 108 23.66 -25.38 32.69
N GLN A 109 23.69 -24.07 32.97
CA GLN A 109 22.70 -23.39 33.83
C GLN A 109 21.47 -22.87 33.07
N GLY A 110 21.44 -22.94 31.73
CA GLY A 110 20.32 -22.46 30.91
C GLY A 110 20.22 -20.93 30.80
N GLU A 111 21.27 -20.20 31.17
CA GLU A 111 21.28 -18.73 31.22
C GLU A 111 21.29 -18.07 29.83
N CYS A 112 21.64 -18.82 28.77
CA CYS A 112 21.72 -18.32 27.40
C CYS A 112 20.34 -18.10 26.74
N ASP A 113 19.26 -18.66 27.30
CA ASP A 113 17.90 -18.58 26.71
C ASP A 113 16.95 -17.66 27.50
N VAL A 114 17.45 -16.94 28.50
CA VAL A 114 16.62 -16.18 29.45
C VAL A 114 16.07 -14.88 28.82
N THR A 115 16.82 -14.27 27.91
CA THR A 115 16.41 -13.05 27.20
C THR A 115 16.97 -13.03 25.77
N ASP A 116 16.30 -12.30 24.87
CA ASP A 116 16.78 -12.09 23.49
C ASP A 116 18.20 -11.50 23.46
N TRP A 117 18.55 -10.66 24.44
CA TRP A 117 19.89 -10.08 24.59
C TRP A 117 20.92 -11.15 24.98
N MET A 118 20.59 -12.04 25.93
CA MET A 118 21.49 -13.13 26.34
C MET A 118 21.70 -14.16 25.23
N LEU A 119 20.67 -14.42 24.43
CA LEU A 119 20.74 -15.34 23.29
C LEU A 119 21.80 -14.91 22.26
N GLU A 120 21.79 -13.62 21.89
CA GLU A 120 22.74 -13.06 20.93
C GLU A 120 24.17 -12.95 21.51
N ASN A 121 24.30 -12.56 22.78
CA ASN A 121 25.61 -12.32 23.39
C ASN A 121 26.30 -13.61 23.88
N CYS A 122 25.55 -14.63 24.32
CA CYS A 122 26.10 -15.94 24.67
C CYS A 122 26.71 -16.62 23.45
N GLN A 123 26.04 -16.56 22.29
CA GLN A 123 26.58 -17.08 21.02
C GLN A 123 27.90 -16.40 20.63
N ARG A 124 28.05 -15.10 20.94
CA ARG A 124 29.29 -14.35 20.71
C ARG A 124 30.41 -14.75 21.66
N ALA A 125 30.12 -14.81 22.96
CA ALA A 125 31.10 -15.18 23.99
C ALA A 125 31.57 -16.65 23.85
N CYS A 126 30.71 -17.55 23.40
CA CYS A 126 31.02 -18.95 23.16
C CYS A 126 31.75 -19.23 21.84
N GLY A 127 32.05 -18.21 21.03
CA GLY A 127 32.67 -18.39 19.71
C GLY A 127 31.78 -19.12 18.69
N LEU A 128 30.46 -19.12 18.91
CA LEU A 128 29.46 -19.74 18.04
C LEU A 128 28.91 -18.74 17.01
N CYS A 129 29.56 -17.60 16.78
CA CYS A 129 29.07 -16.56 15.87
C CYS A 129 29.15 -16.93 14.37
N ALA A 130 29.63 -18.12 14.03
CA ALA A 130 29.56 -18.68 12.70
C ALA A 130 28.50 -19.79 12.65
N ILE A 131 27.23 -19.40 12.71
CA ILE A 131 26.28 -20.11 11.85
C ILE A 131 26.56 -19.51 10.47
N ASP A 132 27.17 -20.28 9.57
CA ASP A 132 27.21 -19.89 8.15
C ASP A 132 25.81 -19.42 7.78
N GLU A 133 25.66 -18.12 7.48
CA GLU A 133 24.35 -17.52 7.21
C GLU A 133 23.72 -18.36 6.10
N SER A 134 22.61 -19.04 6.42
CA SER A 134 22.00 -19.96 5.46
C SER A 134 21.63 -19.17 4.20
N GLU A 135 21.60 -19.81 3.03
CA GLU A 135 21.15 -19.13 1.80
C GLU A 135 19.72 -18.56 1.95
N ASP A 136 18.92 -19.16 2.84
CA ASP A 136 17.62 -18.63 3.21
C ASP A 136 17.71 -17.33 4.01
N ASP A 137 18.62 -17.23 4.98
CA ASP A 137 18.84 -16.00 5.77
C ASP A 137 19.43 -14.88 4.90
N ARG A 138 20.44 -15.21 4.07
CA ARG A 138 21.00 -14.28 3.07
C ARG A 138 19.91 -13.71 2.15
N PHE A 139 19.02 -14.58 1.67
CA PHE A 139 17.88 -14.16 0.84
C PHE A 139 16.92 -13.24 1.60
N LEU A 140 16.59 -13.55 2.86
CA LEU A 140 15.72 -12.72 3.68
C LEU A 140 16.35 -11.35 3.97
N GLY A 141 17.66 -11.28 4.23
CA GLY A 141 18.39 -10.02 4.36
C GLY A 141 18.33 -9.17 3.10
N ILE A 142 18.54 -9.77 1.91
CA ILE A 142 18.38 -9.06 0.63
C ILE A 142 16.94 -8.58 0.43
N MET A 143 15.94 -9.38 0.82
CA MET A 143 14.53 -8.97 0.76
C MET A 143 14.27 -7.74 1.65
N GLU A 144 14.77 -7.73 2.88
CA GLU A 144 14.61 -6.61 3.80
C GLU A 144 15.24 -5.33 3.25
N ASP A 145 16.46 -5.42 2.72
CA ASP A 145 17.15 -4.32 2.04
C ASP A 145 16.30 -3.74 0.90
N ILE A 146 15.69 -4.60 0.09
CA ILE A 146 14.81 -4.21 -1.01
C ILE A 146 13.59 -3.46 -0.47
N TYR A 147 12.96 -3.94 0.60
CA TYR A 147 11.79 -3.28 1.20
C TYR A 147 12.16 -1.91 1.79
N LYS A 148 13.24 -1.82 2.57
CA LYS A 148 13.75 -0.55 3.12
C LYS A 148 14.05 0.45 2.01
N TYR A 149 14.77 0.01 0.96
CA TYR A 149 15.04 0.84 -0.21
C TYR A 149 13.77 1.32 -0.90
N ARG A 150 12.79 0.42 -1.08
CA ARG A 150 11.52 0.73 -1.73
C ARG A 150 10.76 1.81 -0.98
N TYR A 151 10.62 1.71 0.35
CA TYR A 151 9.90 2.72 1.11
C TYR A 151 10.64 4.06 1.15
N ARG A 152 11.97 4.04 1.03
CA ARG A 152 12.76 5.26 0.88
C ARG A 152 12.48 5.98 -0.46
N GLU A 153 12.34 5.23 -1.54
CA GLU A 153 12.10 5.79 -2.88
C GLU A 153 10.63 6.12 -3.15
N PHE A 154 9.70 5.43 -2.47
CA PHE A 154 8.25 5.60 -2.57
C PHE A 154 7.64 5.85 -1.18
N PRO A 155 7.99 6.95 -0.51
CA PRO A 155 7.64 7.19 0.89
C PRO A 155 6.13 7.26 1.15
N GLU A 156 5.33 7.79 0.22
CA GLU A 156 3.87 7.82 0.32
C GLU A 156 3.28 6.40 0.33
N HIS A 157 3.89 5.48 -0.42
CA HIS A 157 3.50 4.07 -0.39
C HIS A 157 3.94 3.40 0.92
N GLY A 158 5.09 3.79 1.48
CA GLY A 158 5.52 3.38 2.83
C GLY A 158 4.42 3.67 3.85
N SER A 159 3.95 4.92 3.92
CA SER A 159 2.87 5.30 4.84
C SER A 159 1.59 4.49 4.59
N PHE A 160 1.21 4.27 3.32
CA PHE A 160 0.03 3.48 2.97
C PHE A 160 0.08 2.04 3.51
N VAL A 161 1.27 1.44 3.58
CA VAL A 161 1.44 0.07 4.10
C VAL A 161 1.87 0.01 5.57
N GLY A 162 1.89 1.15 6.26
CA GLY A 162 2.23 1.24 7.68
C GLY A 162 3.72 1.39 8.01
N PHE A 163 4.57 1.70 7.02
CA PHE A 163 6.00 1.96 7.22
C PHE A 163 6.26 3.48 7.27
N HIS A 164 6.60 3.99 8.45
CA HIS A 164 6.58 5.43 8.74
C HIS A 164 7.95 6.10 8.85
N ASP A 165 9.07 5.42 8.58
CA ASP A 165 10.42 5.99 8.74
C ASP A 165 10.73 7.11 7.74
N TYR A 166 10.04 7.13 6.59
CA TYR A 166 10.20 8.12 5.53
C TYR A 166 8.97 9.02 5.38
N ASP A 167 8.21 9.17 6.47
CA ASP A 167 7.02 10.01 6.51
C ASP A 167 7.33 11.51 6.30
N ASP A 168 8.58 11.93 6.36
CA ASP A 168 9.02 13.29 6.07
C ASP A 168 9.36 13.57 4.59
N LYS A 169 9.24 12.58 3.71
CA LYS A 169 9.65 12.67 2.30
C LYS A 169 8.49 12.44 1.33
N LEU A 170 8.63 12.97 0.12
CA LEU A 170 7.76 12.73 -1.02
C LEU A 170 8.53 12.05 -2.16
N GLU A 171 7.84 11.26 -2.99
CA GLU A 171 8.40 10.62 -4.18
C GLU A 171 8.98 11.68 -5.13
N SER A 172 10.22 11.46 -5.60
CA SER A 172 10.79 12.26 -6.69
C SER A 172 10.38 11.73 -8.06
N PHE A 173 10.04 12.65 -8.97
CA PHE A 173 9.66 12.43 -10.35
C PHE A 173 10.76 12.85 -11.34
N THR A 174 11.99 13.06 -10.88
CA THR A 174 13.11 13.39 -11.77
C THR A 174 13.57 12.20 -12.62
N MET A 175 14.09 12.46 -13.82
CA MET A 175 14.74 11.44 -14.65
C MET A 175 15.94 10.77 -13.94
N ALA A 176 16.63 11.53 -13.08
CA ALA A 176 17.70 11.01 -12.24
C ALA A 176 17.20 10.00 -11.20
N ALA A 177 16.05 10.27 -10.56
CA ALA A 177 15.40 9.30 -9.68
C ALA A 177 15.01 8.01 -10.44
N PHE A 178 14.52 8.15 -11.66
CA PHE A 178 14.18 7.00 -12.51
C PHE A 178 15.41 6.13 -12.80
N GLN A 179 16.54 6.77 -13.15
CA GLN A 179 17.80 6.07 -13.39
C GLN A 179 18.36 5.42 -12.12
N ARG A 180 18.34 6.12 -10.98
CA ARG A 180 18.80 5.58 -9.69
C ARG A 180 18.01 4.33 -9.29
N ARG A 181 16.69 4.36 -9.41
CA ARG A 181 15.83 3.21 -9.08
C ARG A 181 16.09 2.01 -9.99
N LYS A 182 16.34 2.24 -11.29
CA LYS A 182 16.80 1.19 -12.20
C LYS A 182 18.13 0.60 -11.72
N ALA A 183 19.15 1.43 -11.54
CA ALA A 183 20.49 0.98 -11.17
C ALA A 183 20.48 0.19 -9.85
N LYS A 184 19.69 0.63 -8.86
CA LYS A 184 19.57 -0.11 -7.60
C LYS A 184 18.83 -1.44 -7.77
N SER A 185 17.83 -1.50 -8.64
CA SER A 185 17.13 -2.76 -8.97
C SER A 185 18.07 -3.76 -9.65
N GLU A 186 18.96 -3.29 -10.53
CA GLU A 186 20.01 -4.14 -11.14
C GLU A 186 20.96 -4.69 -10.08
N GLN A 187 21.46 -3.85 -9.16
CA GLN A 187 22.29 -4.30 -8.05
C GLN A 187 21.60 -5.38 -7.19
N PHE A 188 20.30 -5.24 -6.92
CA PHE A 188 19.56 -6.26 -6.18
C PHE A 188 19.41 -7.56 -6.97
N ILE A 189 19.15 -7.50 -8.28
CA ILE A 189 19.12 -8.69 -9.14
C ILE A 189 20.47 -9.41 -9.10
N ASP A 190 21.58 -8.67 -9.15
CA ASP A 190 22.91 -9.27 -9.11
C ASP A 190 23.19 -9.93 -7.75
N LYS A 191 22.81 -9.31 -6.63
CA LYS A 191 22.86 -9.95 -5.30
C LYS A 191 22.02 -11.24 -5.27
N LEU A 192 20.79 -11.20 -5.78
CA LEU A 192 19.89 -12.36 -5.81
C LEU A 192 20.42 -13.51 -6.68
N ARG A 193 21.20 -13.21 -7.73
CA ARG A 193 21.84 -14.22 -8.60
C ARG A 193 23.03 -14.92 -7.96
N GLN A 194 23.62 -14.33 -6.92
CA GLN A 194 24.75 -14.91 -6.18
C GLN A 194 24.31 -15.92 -5.11
N LEU A 195 23.00 -16.08 -4.89
CA LEU A 195 22.46 -17.06 -3.94
C LEU A 195 22.54 -18.47 -4.52
N ASP A 196 22.98 -19.43 -3.71
CA ASP A 196 22.99 -20.85 -4.08
C ASP A 196 21.60 -21.46 -3.88
N THR A 197 20.83 -21.53 -4.95
CA THR A 197 19.48 -22.12 -4.93
C THR A 197 19.46 -23.59 -4.52
N GLY A 198 20.57 -24.33 -4.61
CA GLY A 198 20.69 -25.71 -4.13
C GLY A 198 20.47 -25.83 -2.63
N GLN A 199 20.93 -24.83 -1.86
CA GLN A 199 20.90 -24.79 -0.40
C GLN A 199 19.70 -23.99 0.17
N MET A 200 18.81 -23.49 -0.69
CA MET A 200 17.61 -22.76 -0.28
C MET A 200 16.41 -23.68 -0.05
N SER A 201 15.52 -23.30 0.88
CA SER A 201 14.23 -23.97 1.03
C SER A 201 13.36 -23.85 -0.23
N LYS A 202 12.45 -24.81 -0.44
CA LYS A 202 11.49 -24.77 -1.55
C LYS A 202 10.66 -23.49 -1.56
N LYS A 203 10.33 -22.96 -0.38
CA LYS A 203 9.61 -21.69 -0.21
C LYS A 203 10.45 -20.53 -0.72
N ASN A 204 11.67 -20.37 -0.23
CA ASN A 204 12.50 -19.23 -0.58
C ASN A 204 13.01 -19.29 -2.02
N ARG A 205 13.28 -20.48 -2.58
CA ARG A 205 13.49 -20.64 -4.03
C ARG A 205 12.35 -20.08 -4.87
N ARG A 206 11.09 -20.32 -4.46
CA ARG A 206 9.91 -19.78 -5.16
C ARG A 206 9.84 -18.26 -4.99
N GLU A 207 10.03 -17.75 -3.78
CA GLU A 207 9.99 -16.31 -3.51
C GLU A 207 11.11 -15.57 -4.26
N LEU A 208 12.32 -16.13 -4.31
CA LEU A 208 13.45 -15.65 -5.11
C LEU A 208 13.06 -15.52 -6.58
N ARG A 209 12.46 -16.56 -7.17
CA ARG A 209 12.01 -16.50 -8.58
C ARG A 209 10.99 -15.40 -8.81
N ILE A 210 10.02 -15.23 -7.90
CA ILE A 210 8.99 -14.19 -7.99
C ILE A 210 9.63 -12.80 -7.89
N LEU A 211 10.49 -12.59 -6.90
CA LEU A 211 11.14 -11.31 -6.64
C LEU A 211 12.09 -10.91 -7.78
N THR A 212 12.91 -11.84 -8.26
CA THR A 212 13.81 -11.61 -9.39
C THR A 212 13.02 -11.29 -10.66
N SER A 213 11.96 -12.05 -10.97
CA SER A 213 11.07 -11.75 -12.10
C SER A 213 10.44 -10.36 -11.97
N TYR A 214 10.06 -9.98 -10.75
CA TYR A 214 9.48 -8.67 -10.46
C TYR A 214 10.47 -7.53 -10.73
N LEU A 215 11.68 -7.59 -10.15
CA LEU A 215 12.73 -6.59 -10.34
C LEU A 215 13.19 -6.53 -11.80
N GLN A 216 13.32 -7.68 -12.46
CA GLN A 216 13.68 -7.75 -13.87
C GLN A 216 12.67 -7.00 -14.74
N THR A 217 11.37 -7.17 -14.45
CA THR A 217 10.32 -6.45 -15.19
C THR A 217 10.39 -4.93 -14.94
N PHE A 218 10.80 -4.50 -13.74
CA PHE A 218 11.06 -3.09 -13.44
C PHE A 218 12.22 -2.53 -14.28
N VAL A 219 13.34 -3.26 -14.36
CA VAL A 219 14.53 -2.88 -15.13
C VAL A 219 14.22 -2.84 -16.64
N GLU A 220 13.56 -3.86 -17.17
CA GLU A 220 13.11 -3.91 -18.57
C GLU A 220 12.14 -2.76 -18.89
N GLY A 221 11.26 -2.43 -17.95
CA GLY A 221 10.32 -1.32 -18.04
C GLY A 221 10.98 0.04 -18.25
N TYR A 222 12.23 0.23 -17.79
CA TYR A 222 12.96 1.49 -17.95
C TYR A 222 13.20 1.89 -19.41
N ARG A 223 13.22 0.92 -20.35
CA ARG A 223 13.23 1.20 -21.80
C ARG A 223 12.08 2.14 -22.18
N TRP A 224 10.94 2.02 -21.50
CA TRP A 224 9.71 2.78 -21.75
C TRP A 224 9.56 4.06 -20.91
N ARG A 225 10.61 4.48 -20.19
CA ARG A 225 10.60 5.70 -19.33
C ARG A 225 10.18 6.99 -20.03
N LYS A 226 10.30 7.05 -21.36
CA LYS A 226 9.93 8.20 -22.19
C LYS A 226 8.50 8.11 -22.74
N TYR A 227 7.65 7.21 -22.25
CA TYR A 227 6.25 7.05 -22.68
C TYR A 227 5.30 7.54 -21.58
N GLY A 228 4.44 6.66 -21.07
CA GLY A 228 3.47 6.95 -20.04
C GLY A 228 4.02 7.61 -18.76
N PRO A 229 5.24 7.32 -18.27
CA PRO A 229 5.75 7.94 -17.04
C PRO A 229 5.91 9.45 -17.13
N LEU A 230 6.09 9.99 -18.34
CA LEU A 230 6.18 11.43 -18.57
C LEU A 230 4.83 12.15 -18.40
N ASN A 231 3.72 11.41 -18.48
CA ASN A 231 2.36 11.94 -18.42
C ASN A 231 1.76 11.64 -17.04
N SER A 232 2.16 12.41 -16.04
CA SER A 232 1.87 12.13 -14.63
C SER A 232 0.41 12.37 -14.20
N LEU A 233 -0.44 12.92 -15.08
CA LEU A 233 -1.84 13.30 -14.79
C LEU A 233 -2.81 12.83 -15.88
N ASN A 234 -4.00 12.40 -15.45
CA ASN A 234 -5.17 12.14 -16.28
C ASN A 234 -6.46 12.21 -15.44
N PHE A 235 -7.63 12.00 -16.03
CA PHE A 235 -8.90 12.09 -15.28
C PHE A 235 -9.13 10.93 -14.29
N LEU A 236 -8.42 9.80 -14.42
CA LEU A 236 -8.55 8.64 -13.54
C LEU A 236 -7.53 8.62 -12.39
N GLN A 237 -6.36 9.24 -12.56
CA GLN A 237 -5.20 9.06 -11.69
C GLN A 237 -4.28 10.28 -11.67
N GLY A 238 -3.37 10.27 -10.70
CA GLY A 238 -2.38 11.32 -10.49
C GLY A 238 -2.90 12.40 -9.56
N LEU A 239 -2.17 13.52 -9.51
CA LEU A 239 -2.52 14.61 -8.61
C LEU A 239 -3.94 15.11 -8.88
N SER A 240 -4.48 15.10 -10.11
CA SER A 240 -5.85 15.52 -10.47
C SER A 240 -6.98 14.97 -9.58
N ARG A 241 -6.82 13.77 -8.98
CA ARG A 241 -7.80 13.16 -8.06
C ARG A 241 -7.60 13.52 -6.58
N GLY A 242 -6.66 14.39 -6.29
CA GLY A 242 -6.27 14.79 -4.94
C GLY A 242 -5.07 13.97 -4.45
N PRO A 243 -4.20 14.56 -3.63
CA PRO A 243 -3.14 13.81 -2.96
C PRO A 243 -3.79 12.76 -2.05
N GLN A 244 -3.40 11.49 -2.19
CA GLN A 244 -3.94 10.41 -1.36
C GLN A 244 -3.17 10.24 -0.04
N TRP A 245 -1.89 10.59 -0.04
CA TRP A 245 -0.98 10.44 1.09
C TRP A 245 -1.40 11.18 2.38
N PRO A 246 -2.14 12.31 2.36
CA PRO A 246 -2.67 12.94 3.57
C PRO A 246 -3.46 11.98 4.46
N TYR A 247 -4.18 11.04 3.86
CA TYR A 247 -5.00 10.06 4.57
C TYR A 247 -4.23 8.82 5.04
N TRP A 248 -3.01 8.63 4.54
CA TRP A 248 -2.16 7.48 4.86
C TRP A 248 -1.07 7.80 5.88
N HIS A 249 -0.83 9.08 6.14
CA HIS A 249 0.19 9.52 7.07
C HIS A 249 -0.24 9.26 8.52
N ARG A 250 0.68 8.76 9.35
CA ARG A 250 0.42 8.62 10.80
C ARG A 250 0.37 10.02 11.41
N LEU A 251 -0.60 10.32 12.26
CA LEU A 251 -0.77 11.64 12.89
C LEU A 251 -1.13 11.45 14.36
N GLU A 252 -0.20 10.85 15.10
CA GLU A 252 -0.41 10.41 16.49
C GLU A 252 0.54 11.08 17.48
N THR A 253 1.73 11.47 17.06
CA THR A 253 2.74 12.11 17.91
C THR A 253 3.18 13.44 17.32
N GLU A 254 3.77 14.33 18.12
CA GLU A 254 4.30 15.61 17.61
C GLU A 254 5.33 15.39 16.48
N VAL A 255 6.18 14.36 16.59
CA VAL A 255 7.12 13.97 15.53
C VAL A 255 6.38 13.66 14.23
N ASP A 256 5.26 12.96 14.29
CA ASP A 256 4.47 12.67 13.10
C ASP A 256 3.92 13.96 12.46
N PHE A 257 3.41 14.90 13.25
CA PHE A 257 2.95 16.20 12.73
C PHE A 257 4.10 16.99 12.08
N GLU A 258 5.30 16.99 12.67
CA GLU A 258 6.48 17.63 12.07
C GLU A 258 6.92 16.94 10.77
N ARG A 259 6.82 15.60 10.67
CA ARG A 259 7.05 14.86 9.42
C ARG A 259 6.02 15.23 8.35
N TYR A 260 4.75 15.38 8.71
CA TYR A 260 3.70 15.87 7.81
C TYR A 260 4.02 17.26 7.26
N LEU A 261 4.46 18.18 8.13
CA LEU A 261 4.87 19.54 7.73
C LEU A 261 6.03 19.52 6.72
N LYS A 262 7.00 18.61 6.88
CA LYS A 262 8.08 18.41 5.89
C LYS A 262 7.54 17.93 4.54
N ARG A 263 6.57 17.01 4.51
CA ARG A 263 5.89 16.61 3.26
C ARG A 263 5.15 17.79 2.62
N LEU A 264 4.40 18.57 3.40
CA LEU A 264 3.73 19.77 2.89
C LEU A 264 4.74 20.74 2.26
N ALA A 265 5.87 20.98 2.91
CA ALA A 265 6.93 21.83 2.38
C ALA A 265 7.56 21.30 1.07
N ALA A 266 7.55 19.99 0.85
CA ALA A 266 8.05 19.35 -0.37
C ALA A 266 7.06 19.36 -1.55
N VAL A 267 5.76 19.58 -1.32
CA VAL A 267 4.71 19.56 -2.35
C VAL A 267 5.01 20.49 -3.54
N PRO A 268 5.43 21.76 -3.34
CA PRO A 268 5.72 22.66 -4.46
C PRO A 268 6.79 22.11 -5.42
N ASN A 269 7.82 21.47 -4.89
CA ASN A 269 8.87 20.87 -5.72
C ASN A 269 8.36 19.64 -6.47
N GLN A 270 7.62 18.74 -5.80
CA GLN A 270 7.06 17.55 -6.44
C GLN A 270 6.13 17.92 -7.61
N ILE A 271 5.31 18.96 -7.47
CA ILE A 271 4.47 19.48 -8.56
C ILE A 271 5.33 19.98 -9.73
N ASN A 272 6.41 20.72 -9.45
CA ASN A 272 7.31 21.21 -10.49
C ASN A 272 8.02 20.08 -11.24
N GLU A 273 8.42 19.01 -10.55
CA GLU A 273 9.00 17.82 -11.17
C GLU A 273 8.01 17.14 -12.13
N GLN A 274 6.74 17.03 -11.75
CA GLN A 274 5.68 16.49 -12.62
C GLN A 274 5.43 17.38 -13.85
N ILE A 275 5.37 18.71 -13.67
CA ILE A 275 5.27 19.65 -14.80
C ILE A 275 6.47 19.47 -15.74
N THR A 276 7.68 19.29 -15.19
CA THR A 276 8.90 19.08 -15.99
C THR A 276 8.83 17.80 -16.81
N LEU A 277 8.32 16.70 -16.24
CA LEU A 277 8.06 15.46 -16.98
C LEU A 277 7.06 15.67 -18.12
N MET A 278 5.95 16.37 -17.86
CA MET A 278 4.92 16.64 -18.86
C MET A 278 5.42 17.57 -19.99
N LYS A 279 6.21 18.60 -19.67
CA LYS A 279 6.92 19.42 -20.67
C LYS A 279 7.85 18.58 -21.54
N ARG A 280 8.53 17.59 -20.94
CA ARG A 280 9.35 16.63 -21.69
C ARG A 280 8.49 15.74 -22.59
N ALA A 281 7.30 15.34 -22.16
CA ALA A 281 6.35 14.59 -22.98
C ALA A 281 5.96 15.37 -24.24
N ILE A 282 5.64 16.66 -24.09
CA ILE A 282 5.34 17.59 -25.20
C ILE A 282 6.52 17.65 -26.17
N LYS A 283 7.73 17.96 -25.68
CA LYS A 283 8.94 18.05 -26.52
C LYS A 283 9.24 16.78 -27.31
N LEU A 284 8.85 15.62 -26.80
CA LEU A 284 9.06 14.33 -27.44
C LEU A 284 7.89 13.90 -28.35
N ASN A 285 6.85 14.74 -28.50
CA ASN A 285 5.59 14.40 -29.17
C ASN A 285 4.93 13.14 -28.57
N ARG A 286 4.94 13.04 -27.25
CA ARG A 286 4.46 11.89 -26.46
C ARG A 286 3.51 12.30 -25.33
N SER A 287 2.87 13.45 -25.45
CA SER A 287 1.80 13.88 -24.56
C SER A 287 0.61 12.90 -24.55
N SER A 288 -0.26 13.01 -23.55
CA SER A 288 -1.53 12.29 -23.52
C SER A 288 -2.44 12.74 -24.67
N HIS A 289 -3.37 11.86 -25.07
CA HIS A 289 -4.46 12.24 -25.96
C HIS A 289 -5.50 13.06 -25.16
N ARG A 290 -6.20 13.99 -25.83
CA ARG A 290 -7.19 14.90 -25.22
C ARG A 290 -8.20 14.18 -24.31
N VAL A 291 -8.75 13.05 -24.74
CA VAL A 291 -9.72 12.24 -23.98
C VAL A 291 -9.24 11.81 -22.57
N SER A 292 -7.92 11.77 -22.35
CA SER A 292 -7.35 11.38 -21.06
C SER A 292 -7.20 12.56 -20.10
N VAL A 293 -7.23 13.80 -20.60
CA VAL A 293 -6.82 15.00 -19.84
C VAL A 293 -7.78 16.17 -19.95
N ASP A 294 -8.77 16.13 -20.84
CA ASP A 294 -9.77 17.20 -21.04
C ASP A 294 -10.53 17.58 -19.76
N ARG A 295 -10.81 16.62 -18.88
CA ARG A 295 -11.46 16.84 -17.58
C ARG A 295 -10.51 17.34 -16.49
N VAL A 296 -9.19 17.21 -16.68
CA VAL A 296 -8.20 17.49 -15.62
C VAL A 296 -8.26 18.95 -15.15
N PRO A 297 -8.37 19.96 -16.04
CA PRO A 297 -8.45 21.34 -15.57
C PRO A 297 -9.66 21.63 -14.70
N ASP A 298 -10.86 21.13 -15.06
CA ASP A 298 -12.05 21.29 -14.23
C ASP A 298 -11.89 20.58 -12.88
N MET A 299 -11.33 19.37 -12.87
CA MET A 299 -11.01 18.66 -11.64
C MET A 299 -10.06 19.44 -10.74
N LEU A 300 -9.03 20.09 -11.30
CA LEU A 300 -8.12 20.91 -10.51
C LEU A 300 -8.78 22.22 -10.07
N ARG A 301 -9.61 22.86 -10.91
CA ARG A 301 -10.35 24.08 -10.57
C ARG A 301 -11.28 23.86 -9.39
N SER A 302 -11.93 22.70 -9.29
CA SER A 302 -12.84 22.37 -8.18
C SER A 302 -12.15 22.12 -6.84
N TRP A 303 -10.81 22.22 -6.77
CA TRP A 303 -10.08 21.97 -5.53
C TRP A 303 -10.17 23.10 -4.53
N ASN A 304 -10.58 22.75 -3.32
CA ASN A 304 -10.17 23.46 -2.13
C ASN A 304 -8.79 22.92 -1.69
N VAL A 305 -7.71 23.65 -2.02
CA VAL A 305 -6.32 23.23 -1.74
C VAL A 305 -6.09 22.98 -0.25
N LYS A 306 -6.66 23.82 0.63
CA LYS A 306 -6.53 23.64 2.08
C LYS A 306 -7.15 22.31 2.53
N GLU A 307 -8.37 22.02 2.11
CA GLU A 307 -9.04 20.76 2.47
C GLU A 307 -8.27 19.54 1.94
N GLN A 308 -7.79 19.59 0.69
CA GLN A 308 -7.04 18.49 0.08
C GLN A 308 -5.78 18.11 0.86
N PHE A 309 -5.10 19.09 1.47
CA PHE A 309 -3.82 18.88 2.14
C PHE A 309 -3.88 18.94 3.66
N LEU A 310 -4.90 19.54 4.29
CA LEU A 310 -4.95 19.72 5.75
C LEU A 310 -6.12 19.02 6.43
N HIS A 311 -7.07 18.43 5.71
CA HIS A 311 -8.25 17.83 6.36
C HIS A 311 -7.87 16.76 7.42
N PRO A 312 -7.04 15.73 7.13
CA PRO A 312 -6.60 14.77 8.16
C PRO A 312 -5.75 15.43 9.26
N PHE A 313 -4.88 16.37 8.89
CA PHE A 313 -4.03 17.11 9.82
C PHE A 313 -4.86 17.86 10.87
N GLN A 314 -5.83 18.66 10.41
CA GLN A 314 -6.73 19.42 11.27
C GLN A 314 -7.56 18.48 12.16
N ALA A 315 -8.20 17.47 11.57
CA ALA A 315 -9.05 16.54 12.30
C ALA A 315 -8.30 15.80 13.44
N LYS A 316 -7.04 15.40 13.19
CA LYS A 316 -6.21 14.70 14.18
C LYS A 316 -5.60 15.65 15.21
N LEU A 317 -5.23 16.87 14.82
CA LEU A 317 -4.67 17.87 15.72
C LEU A 317 -5.66 18.27 16.82
N HIS A 318 -6.96 18.26 16.53
CA HIS A 318 -8.00 18.61 17.52
C HIS A 318 -8.22 17.56 18.62
N ARG A 319 -7.60 16.38 18.55
CA ARG A 319 -7.66 15.36 19.61
C ARG A 319 -7.02 15.90 20.90
N LYS A 320 -7.54 15.49 22.07
CA LYS A 320 -7.19 16.05 23.40
C LYS A 320 -5.75 15.78 23.86
N GLN A 321 -4.96 15.03 23.09
CA GLN A 321 -3.57 14.67 23.40
C GLN A 321 -2.57 15.84 23.37
N PHE A 322 -2.90 16.96 22.72
CA PHE A 322 -2.02 18.12 22.62
C PHE A 322 -2.58 19.34 23.35
N SER A 323 -1.71 20.10 24.02
CA SER A 323 -2.07 21.39 24.63
C SER A 323 -2.56 22.39 23.58
N LYS A 324 -3.39 23.37 23.99
CA LYS A 324 -3.90 24.43 23.07
C LYS A 324 -2.75 25.18 22.38
N ILE A 325 -1.69 25.51 23.13
CA ILE A 325 -0.51 26.21 22.61
C ILE A 325 0.17 25.37 21.53
N ARG A 326 0.38 24.07 21.79
CA ARG A 326 1.04 23.18 20.83
C ARG A 326 0.22 22.99 19.56
N ARG A 327 -1.11 22.85 19.69
CA ARG A 327 -2.02 22.81 18.54
C ARG A 327 -1.92 24.08 17.70
N GLY A 328 -1.89 25.26 18.36
CA GLY A 328 -1.67 26.54 17.68
C GLY A 328 -0.36 26.55 16.87
N LYS A 329 0.77 26.24 17.51
CA LYS A 329 2.08 26.24 16.84
C LYS A 329 2.14 25.31 15.61
N LEU A 330 1.63 24.09 15.71
CA LEU A 330 1.62 23.14 14.58
C LEU A 330 0.69 23.60 13.45
N TRP A 331 -0.46 24.19 13.80
CA TRP A 331 -1.39 24.76 12.83
C TRP A 331 -0.80 25.97 12.11
N ASP A 332 -0.15 26.88 12.83
CA ASP A 332 0.47 28.08 12.26
C ASP A 332 1.58 27.69 11.27
N LYS A 333 2.42 26.71 11.63
CA LYS A 333 3.42 26.14 10.69
C LYS A 333 2.77 25.61 9.42
N ALA A 334 1.67 24.86 9.52
CA ALA A 334 0.95 24.35 8.35
C ALA A 334 0.38 25.49 7.50
N MET A 335 -0.20 26.51 8.12
CA MET A 335 -0.79 27.66 7.44
C MET A 335 0.25 28.52 6.70
N VAL A 336 1.48 28.64 7.21
CA VAL A 336 2.59 29.30 6.51
C VAL A 336 2.94 28.59 5.19
N LEU A 337 2.78 27.26 5.10
CA LEU A 337 3.08 26.49 3.90
C LEU A 337 1.98 26.59 2.82
N MET A 338 0.74 26.89 3.22
CA MET A 338 -0.41 26.84 2.32
C MET A 338 -0.35 27.80 1.12
N PRO A 339 0.13 29.05 1.24
CA PRO A 339 0.32 29.91 0.08
C PRO A 339 1.27 29.32 -0.96
N HIS A 340 2.37 28.69 -0.54
CA HIS A 340 3.34 28.07 -1.46
C HIS A 340 2.75 26.86 -2.20
N ILE A 341 1.98 26.04 -1.49
CA ILE A 341 1.25 24.90 -2.07
C ILE A 341 0.18 25.40 -3.05
N SER A 342 -0.59 26.41 -2.67
CA SER A 342 -1.63 27.00 -3.52
C SER A 342 -1.06 27.62 -4.79
N ALA A 343 0.09 28.30 -4.68
CA ALA A 343 0.82 28.82 -5.83
C ALA A 343 1.31 27.69 -6.75
N ALA A 344 1.81 26.58 -6.19
CA ALA A 344 2.24 25.43 -6.98
C ALA A 344 1.10 24.75 -7.73
N VAL A 345 -0.04 24.52 -7.05
CA VAL A 345 -1.25 23.99 -7.68
C VAL A 345 -1.76 24.96 -8.77
N SER A 346 -1.70 26.27 -8.53
CA SER A 346 -2.10 27.27 -9.53
C SER A 346 -1.20 27.27 -10.77
N ARG A 347 0.12 27.07 -10.61
CA ARG A 347 1.03 26.85 -11.75
C ARG A 347 0.66 25.60 -12.53
N LEU A 348 0.32 24.51 -11.84
CA LEU A 348 -0.11 23.28 -12.50
C LEU A 348 -1.41 23.48 -13.28
N LYS A 349 -2.41 24.15 -12.69
CA LYS A 349 -3.67 24.50 -13.39
C LYS A 349 -3.39 25.26 -14.68
N ARG A 350 -2.61 26.34 -14.59
CA ARG A 350 -2.22 27.16 -15.74
C ARG A 350 -1.49 26.34 -16.80
N PHE A 351 -0.51 25.54 -16.40
CA PHE A 351 0.21 24.66 -17.33
C PHE A 351 -0.73 23.69 -18.05
N MET A 352 -1.70 23.10 -17.35
CA MET A 352 -2.67 22.20 -17.98
C MET A 352 -3.57 22.94 -18.97
N ASP A 353 -4.10 24.11 -18.61
CA ASP A 353 -5.00 24.91 -19.44
C ASP A 353 -4.30 25.54 -20.67
N GLU A 354 -3.13 26.16 -20.46
CA GLU A 354 -2.50 27.03 -21.44
C GLU A 354 -1.44 26.32 -22.29
N ASP A 355 -0.75 25.31 -21.76
CA ASP A 355 0.36 24.64 -22.43
C ASP A 355 -0.02 23.20 -22.82
N TYR A 356 -0.37 22.35 -21.85
CA TYR A 356 -0.47 20.91 -22.07
C TYR A 356 -1.65 20.51 -22.95
N LEU A 357 -2.83 21.14 -22.79
CA LEU A 357 -4.01 20.80 -23.57
C LEU A 357 -3.90 21.16 -25.06
N LYS A 358 -3.11 22.18 -25.40
CA LYS A 358 -2.85 22.56 -26.79
C LYS A 358 -1.93 21.57 -27.49
N GLU A 359 -1.05 20.94 -26.71
CA GLU A 359 -0.01 20.04 -27.18
C GLU A 359 -0.39 18.55 -27.03
N THR A 360 -1.67 18.23 -26.78
CA THR A 360 -2.11 16.83 -26.72
C THR A 360 -1.99 16.16 -28.09
N ARG A 361 -1.53 14.91 -28.11
CA ARG A 361 -1.44 14.15 -29.36
C ARG A 361 -2.82 13.95 -30.00
N PRO A 362 -2.93 13.92 -31.34
CA PRO A 362 -4.20 13.96 -32.05
C PRO A 362 -4.92 12.60 -32.13
N LYS A 363 -4.20 11.48 -32.12
CA LYS A 363 -4.78 10.13 -32.23
C LYS A 363 -4.85 9.47 -30.84
N PRO A 364 -5.93 8.75 -30.51
CA PRO A 364 -6.04 8.00 -29.26
C PRO A 364 -5.22 6.69 -29.30
N GLY A 365 -5.04 6.07 -28.13
CA GLY A 365 -4.38 4.76 -28.00
C GLY A 365 -2.85 4.82 -28.14
N VAL A 366 -2.11 4.09 -27.32
CA VAL A 366 -0.64 4.20 -27.31
C VAL A 366 0.03 3.72 -28.60
N HIS A 367 -0.67 2.91 -29.40
CA HIS A 367 -0.24 2.48 -30.74
C HIS A 367 0.04 3.64 -31.70
N SER A 368 -0.52 4.83 -31.44
CA SER A 368 -0.28 6.01 -32.28
C SER A 368 1.08 6.66 -32.05
N LEU A 369 1.86 6.21 -31.05
CA LEU A 369 3.21 6.69 -30.78
C LEU A 369 4.24 5.82 -31.52
N PRO A 370 5.45 6.35 -31.80
CA PRO A 370 6.55 5.52 -32.28
C PRO A 370 6.77 4.32 -31.34
N GLN A 371 6.89 3.11 -31.88
CA GLN A 371 6.99 1.84 -31.12
C GLN A 371 5.83 1.62 -30.12
N GLY A 372 4.66 2.17 -30.44
CA GLY A 372 3.49 2.16 -29.56
C GLY A 372 2.87 0.78 -29.36
N LEU A 373 2.97 -0.10 -30.36
CA LEU A 373 2.47 -1.48 -30.26
C LEU A 373 3.37 -2.31 -29.32
N GLU A 374 4.69 -2.20 -29.48
CA GLU A 374 5.67 -2.86 -28.62
C GLU A 374 5.57 -2.35 -27.17
N TYR A 375 5.30 -1.05 -27.01
CA TYR A 375 5.00 -0.48 -25.70
C TYR A 375 3.72 -1.07 -25.10
N TYR A 376 2.67 -1.23 -25.91
CA TYR A 376 1.41 -1.84 -25.48
C TYR A 376 1.59 -3.31 -25.09
N GLU A 377 2.33 -4.10 -25.86
CA GLU A 377 2.67 -5.49 -25.53
C GLU A 377 3.53 -5.60 -24.27
N ALA A 378 4.46 -4.67 -24.06
CA ALA A 378 5.20 -4.57 -22.81
C ALA A 378 4.26 -4.29 -21.63
N CYS A 379 3.24 -3.44 -21.82
CA CYS A 379 2.18 -3.25 -20.83
C CYS A 379 1.35 -4.52 -20.61
N LEU A 380 0.99 -5.26 -21.66
CA LEU A 380 0.29 -6.53 -21.52
C LEU A 380 1.12 -7.53 -20.70
N LYS A 381 2.42 -7.67 -21.00
CA LYS A 381 3.35 -8.50 -20.21
C LYS A 381 3.34 -8.10 -18.73
N TRP A 382 3.34 -6.80 -18.43
CA TRP A 382 3.27 -6.30 -17.06
C TRP A 382 1.98 -6.71 -16.34
N TYR A 383 0.81 -6.49 -16.95
CA TYR A 383 -0.48 -6.75 -16.29
C TYR A 383 -0.84 -8.24 -16.24
N LEU A 384 -0.55 -8.98 -17.31
CA LEU A 384 -0.88 -10.41 -17.43
C LEU A 384 0.17 -11.30 -16.74
N GLY A 385 1.41 -10.81 -16.63
CA GLY A 385 2.53 -11.57 -16.06
C GLY A 385 3.16 -12.57 -17.04
N TYR A 386 2.74 -12.57 -18.31
CA TYR A 386 3.32 -13.37 -19.39
C TYR A 386 3.27 -12.59 -20.70
N PRO A 387 4.18 -12.86 -21.67
CA PRO A 387 4.15 -12.21 -22.98
C PRO A 387 2.85 -12.53 -23.71
N ALA A 388 2.15 -11.50 -24.20
CA ALA A 388 0.91 -11.66 -24.97
C ALA A 388 0.87 -10.64 -26.11
N LYS A 389 0.36 -11.06 -27.28
CA LYS A 389 0.14 -10.16 -28.41
C LYS A 389 -1.21 -9.47 -28.28
N ALA A 390 -1.26 -8.20 -28.69
CA ALA A 390 -2.48 -7.40 -28.59
C ALA A 390 -3.67 -8.00 -29.39
N GLY A 391 -3.39 -8.56 -30.57
CA GLY A 391 -4.38 -9.23 -31.41
C GLY A 391 -4.97 -10.47 -30.75
N GLU A 392 -4.14 -11.33 -30.17
CA GLU A 392 -4.58 -12.55 -29.46
C GLU A 392 -5.50 -12.23 -28.29
N VAL A 393 -5.14 -11.22 -27.48
CA VAL A 393 -5.96 -10.78 -26.35
C VAL A 393 -7.30 -10.23 -26.84
N PHE A 394 -7.32 -9.48 -27.94
CA PHE A 394 -8.54 -8.95 -28.53
C PHE A 394 -9.46 -10.06 -29.04
N GLU A 395 -8.93 -11.01 -29.80
CA GLU A 395 -9.69 -12.12 -30.36
C GLU A 395 -10.30 -13.00 -29.26
N LEU A 396 -9.52 -13.35 -28.23
CA LEU A 396 -10.02 -14.07 -27.05
C LEU A 396 -11.14 -13.28 -26.37
N GLY A 397 -10.98 -11.96 -26.21
CA GLY A 397 -12.01 -11.10 -25.64
C GLY A 397 -13.31 -11.14 -26.44
N VAL A 398 -13.24 -11.07 -27.78
CA VAL A 398 -14.43 -11.16 -28.65
C VAL A 398 -15.11 -12.53 -28.52
N GLN A 399 -14.33 -13.61 -28.44
CA GLN A 399 -14.87 -14.96 -28.22
C GLN A 399 -15.58 -15.06 -26.86
N GLU A 400 -14.97 -14.55 -25.80
CA GLU A 400 -15.54 -14.59 -24.45
C GLU A 400 -16.80 -13.72 -24.32
N VAL A 401 -16.86 -12.55 -24.98
CA VAL A 401 -18.09 -11.74 -25.04
C VAL A 401 -19.22 -12.55 -25.68
N ARG A 402 -18.98 -13.19 -26.83
CA ARG A 402 -19.99 -14.01 -27.51
C ARG A 402 -20.45 -15.20 -26.63
N ARG A 403 -19.51 -15.87 -25.95
CA ARG A 403 -19.81 -16.98 -25.05
C ARG A 403 -20.70 -16.52 -23.89
N ILE A 404 -20.33 -15.43 -23.21
CA ILE A 404 -21.08 -14.86 -22.08
C ILE A 404 -22.47 -14.40 -22.53
N GLU A 405 -22.58 -13.73 -23.69
CA GLU A 405 -23.89 -13.33 -24.23
C GLU A 405 -24.81 -14.52 -24.49
N LYS A 406 -24.27 -15.65 -24.98
CA LYS A 406 -25.04 -16.88 -25.17
C LYS A 406 -25.56 -17.43 -23.84
N GLU A 407 -24.74 -17.42 -22.79
CA GLU A 407 -25.17 -17.87 -21.46
C GLU A 407 -26.21 -16.93 -20.84
N ILE A 408 -26.05 -15.62 -20.97
CA ILE A 408 -27.06 -14.66 -20.47
C ILE A 408 -28.40 -14.86 -21.19
N LYS A 409 -28.39 -15.13 -22.51
CA LYS A 409 -29.62 -15.42 -23.26
C LYS A 409 -30.35 -16.67 -22.75
N LYS A 410 -29.63 -17.69 -22.25
CA LYS A 410 -30.27 -18.85 -21.60
C LYS A 410 -30.95 -18.45 -20.29
N VAL A 411 -30.29 -17.62 -19.48
CA VAL A 411 -30.87 -17.09 -18.22
C VAL A 411 -32.10 -16.22 -18.52
N MET A 412 -32.04 -15.36 -19.53
CA MET A 412 -33.19 -14.57 -19.98
C MET A 412 -34.39 -15.47 -20.30
N LYS A 413 -34.16 -16.56 -21.04
CA LYS A 413 -35.19 -17.53 -21.37
C LYS A 413 -35.74 -18.25 -20.13
N SER A 414 -34.88 -18.64 -19.18
CA SER A 414 -35.33 -19.35 -17.98
C SER A 414 -36.18 -18.50 -17.05
N VAL A 415 -36.02 -17.16 -17.08
CA VAL A 415 -36.87 -16.22 -16.32
C VAL A 415 -38.03 -15.66 -17.14
N GLY A 416 -38.30 -16.24 -18.31
CA GLY A 416 -39.42 -15.83 -19.17
C GLY A 416 -39.26 -14.47 -19.85
N TYR A 417 -38.04 -13.93 -19.94
CA TYR A 417 -37.79 -12.63 -20.54
C TYR A 417 -37.52 -12.74 -22.05
N ASN A 418 -38.43 -12.22 -22.86
CA ASN A 418 -38.34 -12.20 -24.31
C ASN A 418 -38.00 -10.78 -24.81
N GLY A 419 -36.71 -10.49 -25.02
CA GLY A 419 -36.25 -9.19 -25.48
C GLY A 419 -34.75 -9.14 -25.78
N THR A 420 -34.21 -7.94 -26.05
CA THR A 420 -32.76 -7.78 -26.27
C THR A 420 -32.00 -7.77 -24.95
N LEU A 421 -30.72 -8.16 -24.98
CA LEU A 421 -29.84 -8.14 -23.82
C LEU A 421 -29.79 -6.75 -23.16
N ARG A 422 -29.69 -5.68 -23.97
CA ARG A 422 -29.71 -4.29 -23.47
C ARG A 422 -31.00 -3.94 -22.75
N LYS A 423 -32.15 -4.38 -23.26
CA LYS A 423 -33.45 -4.16 -22.59
C LYS A 423 -33.55 -5.01 -21.32
N PHE A 424 -33.02 -6.23 -21.32
CA PHE A 424 -32.99 -7.10 -20.14
C PHE A 424 -32.23 -6.47 -18.98
N PHE A 425 -31.03 -5.92 -19.22
CA PHE A 425 -30.28 -5.22 -18.17
C PHE A 425 -31.05 -4.01 -17.63
N LYS A 426 -31.66 -3.20 -18.51
CA LYS A 426 -32.53 -2.10 -18.07
C LYS A 426 -33.74 -2.58 -17.27
N HIS A 427 -34.34 -3.70 -17.66
CA HIS A 427 -35.47 -4.27 -16.93
C HIS A 427 -35.05 -4.71 -15.53
N ILE A 428 -33.91 -5.40 -15.40
CA ILE A 428 -33.34 -5.78 -14.08
C ILE A 428 -33.18 -4.55 -13.18
N GLU A 429 -32.72 -3.42 -13.74
CA GLU A 429 -32.57 -2.16 -13.00
C GLU A 429 -33.90 -1.57 -12.47
N THR A 430 -35.04 -2.01 -13.01
CA THR A 430 -36.37 -1.56 -12.55
C THR A 430 -37.02 -2.48 -11.52
N ILE A 431 -36.48 -3.68 -11.27
CA ILE A 431 -37.13 -4.64 -10.37
C ILE A 431 -36.83 -4.24 -8.93
N PRO A 432 -37.83 -3.79 -8.13
CA PRO A 432 -37.56 -3.25 -6.78
C PRO A 432 -36.89 -4.27 -5.86
N LYS A 433 -37.23 -5.55 -5.99
CA LYS A 433 -36.68 -6.64 -5.17
C LYS A 433 -35.16 -6.83 -5.28
N PHE A 434 -34.51 -6.24 -6.28
CA PHE A 434 -33.05 -6.29 -6.45
C PHE A 434 -32.33 -5.10 -5.79
N TYR A 435 -33.08 -4.19 -5.17
CA TYR A 435 -32.54 -3.02 -4.50
C TYR A 435 -32.85 -3.07 -3.01
N ASN A 436 -31.85 -2.71 -2.21
CA ASN A 436 -32.07 -2.40 -0.80
C ASN A 436 -32.62 -0.97 -0.73
N HIS A 437 -33.70 -0.77 0.02
CA HIS A 437 -34.39 0.52 0.16
C HIS A 437 -33.94 1.26 1.42
N THR A 438 -33.35 0.56 2.38
CA THR A 438 -32.79 1.17 3.59
C THR A 438 -31.30 0.89 3.76
N LYS A 439 -30.61 1.77 4.50
CA LYS A 439 -29.23 1.53 4.91
C LYS A 439 -29.09 0.23 5.71
N VAL A 440 -30.08 -0.07 6.56
CA VAL A 440 -30.08 -1.29 7.39
C VAL A 440 -30.17 -2.53 6.51
N GLU A 441 -31.08 -2.55 5.54
CA GLU A 441 -31.18 -3.65 4.56
C GLU A 441 -29.88 -3.83 3.79
N PHE A 442 -29.26 -2.74 3.34
CA PHE A 442 -27.97 -2.81 2.65
C PHE A 442 -26.87 -3.43 3.53
N TYR A 443 -26.74 -2.99 4.78
CA TYR A 443 -25.75 -3.55 5.69
C TYR A 443 -26.04 -5.01 6.03
N PHE A 444 -27.30 -5.37 6.27
CA PHE A 444 -27.71 -6.73 6.58
C PHE A 444 -27.45 -7.68 5.39
N ALA A 445 -27.86 -7.29 4.18
CA ALA A 445 -27.58 -8.03 2.95
C ALA A 445 -26.07 -8.18 2.71
N SER A 446 -25.27 -7.13 2.98
CA SER A 446 -23.82 -7.20 2.84
C SER A 446 -23.16 -8.13 3.87
N SER A 447 -23.72 -8.23 5.08
CA SER A 447 -23.19 -9.10 6.15
C SER A 447 -23.40 -10.59 5.87
N LEU A 448 -24.46 -10.94 5.13
CA LEU A 448 -24.77 -12.30 4.69
C LEU A 448 -23.81 -12.84 3.61
N PHE A 449 -23.03 -11.98 2.95
CA PHE A 449 -21.99 -12.41 1.99
C PHE A 449 -20.64 -12.72 2.64
N TYR A 450 -20.47 -12.41 3.93
CA TYR A 450 -19.21 -12.62 4.66
C TYR A 450 -19.23 -13.85 5.60
N TYR A 451 -20.38 -14.54 5.68
CA TYR A 451 -20.54 -15.87 6.25
C TYR A 451 -20.86 -16.85 5.11
#